data_AF-A0A958S9B3-F1
#
_entry.id   AF-A0A958S9B3-F1
#
_cell.length_a   1.000
_cell.length_b   1.000
_cell.length_c   1.000
_cell.angle_alpha   90.00
_cell.angle_beta   90.00
_cell.angle_gamma   90.00
#
_symmetry.space_group_name_H-M   'P 1'
#
loop_
_entity.id
_entity.type
_entity.pdbx_description
1 polymer ?
#
loop_
_entity_poly.entity_id
_entity_poly.type
_entity_poly.pdbx_seq_one_letter_code
_entity_poly.pdbx_strand_id
1 'polypeptide(L)'
;FLTSHDPHFKFLLEFAWPKRKPDWLRGFPLYIKRLIILQIDECKPESLWQKFQLTPKQLKNHFEIFFKENKQAKSAVLISSNIRHYSGLAFDYILDTLYCNAAFTDDDLMNDLLAVLSKNNLIFKADDLVAQRGTIVLCVMLLMHQSQFEFGGVSCGECIIYSFPSGELIESEVPVKFNLGDFETLDVMGIVPATRYEGLKEVSFKTSYPIFTTNLLAIDNCDTSLFVVEEVPEQPGFYRKRIAFDQPLGLKNSKLAPLHPQTKEIDTIPTQ
;
A
#
# COMPACT_ATOMS: atom_id res chain seq x y z
N PHE A 1 -7.85 -5.13 -5.00
CA PHE A 1 -8.54 -4.14 -5.86
C PHE A 1 -9.76 -3.60 -5.14
N LEU A 2 -9.69 -2.34 -4.68
CA LEU A 2 -10.75 -1.65 -3.93
C LEU A 2 -11.62 -0.87 -4.92
N THR A 3 -12.93 -0.80 -4.71
CA THR A 3 -13.90 -0.10 -5.59
C THR A 3 -14.60 1.01 -4.81
N SER A 4 -15.45 1.84 -5.43
CA SER A 4 -16.33 2.79 -4.72
C SER A 4 -17.30 2.11 -3.72
N HIS A 5 -17.37 0.77 -3.76
CA HIS A 5 -18.06 -0.09 -2.80
C HIS A 5 -17.15 -0.70 -1.73
N ASP A 6 -15.86 -0.34 -1.72
CA ASP A 6 -14.92 -0.77 -0.69
C ASP A 6 -15.30 -0.14 0.66
N PRO A 7 -15.58 -0.96 1.68
CA PRO A 7 -15.94 -0.46 3.00
C PRO A 7 -14.84 0.39 3.65
N HIS A 8 -13.55 0.21 3.33
CA HIS A 8 -12.45 1.02 3.88
C HIS A 8 -12.54 2.46 3.40
N PHE A 9 -12.58 2.66 2.08
CA PHE A 9 -12.69 3.98 1.47
C PHE A 9 -13.97 4.71 1.90
N LYS A 10 -15.09 3.99 1.98
CA LYS A 10 -16.35 4.55 2.46
C LYS A 10 -16.28 4.98 3.93
N PHE A 11 -15.63 4.18 4.79
CA PHE A 11 -15.44 4.54 6.19
C PHE A 11 -14.50 5.73 6.38
N LEU A 12 -13.43 5.82 5.58
CA LEU A 12 -12.52 6.98 5.57
C LEU A 12 -13.29 8.28 5.33
N LEU A 13 -14.16 8.30 4.31
CA LEU A 13 -14.97 9.45 3.92
C LEU A 13 -16.04 9.83 4.94
N GLU A 14 -16.77 8.84 5.47
CA GLU A 14 -17.93 9.08 6.34
C GLU A 14 -17.56 9.28 7.83
N PHE A 15 -16.47 8.66 8.30
CA PHE A 15 -16.13 8.58 9.72
C PHE A 15 -14.73 9.12 10.03
N ALA A 16 -13.67 8.48 9.51
CA ALA A 16 -12.30 8.77 9.97
C ALA A 16 -11.87 10.21 9.66
N TRP A 17 -12.06 10.68 8.42
CA TRP A 17 -11.71 12.04 8.01
C TRP A 17 -12.45 13.13 8.80
N PRO A 18 -13.80 13.10 8.91
CA PRO A 18 -14.52 14.06 9.75
C PRO A 18 -14.32 13.84 11.26
N LYS A 19 -13.43 12.92 11.66
CA LYS A 19 -13.17 12.54 13.06
C LYS A 19 -14.45 12.15 13.81
N ARG A 20 -15.39 11.53 13.09
CA ARG A 20 -16.65 11.01 13.64
C ARG A 20 -16.45 9.57 14.04
N LYS A 21 -17.01 9.20 15.19
CA LYS A 21 -17.06 7.81 15.63
C LYS A 21 -18.43 7.20 15.32
N PRO A 22 -18.49 5.92 14.90
CA PRO A 22 -19.76 5.22 14.83
C PRO A 22 -20.47 5.23 16.20
N ASP A 23 -21.76 5.55 16.21
CA ASP A 23 -22.57 5.44 17.42
C ASP A 23 -23.07 4.00 17.56
N TRP A 24 -22.35 3.23 18.37
CA TRP A 24 -22.64 1.82 18.62
C TRP A 24 -24.04 1.60 19.23
N LEU A 25 -24.57 2.58 19.96
CA LEU A 25 -25.82 2.46 20.74
C LEU A 25 -27.04 2.96 19.98
N ARG A 26 -26.90 4.06 19.22
CA ARG A 26 -27.99 4.61 18.40
C ARG A 26 -28.10 3.95 17.03
N GLY A 27 -27.07 3.20 16.65
CA GLY A 27 -27.01 2.44 15.42
C GLY A 27 -26.10 3.06 14.39
N PHE A 28 -25.53 2.20 13.57
CA PHE A 28 -24.56 2.57 12.56
C PHE A 28 -24.78 1.75 11.27
N PRO A 29 -24.27 2.19 10.12
CA PRO A 29 -24.40 1.46 8.86
C PRO A 29 -23.86 0.03 8.93
N LEU A 30 -24.61 -0.94 8.39
CA LEU A 30 -24.25 -2.36 8.42
C LEU A 30 -22.88 -2.66 7.79
N TYR A 31 -22.44 -1.84 6.83
CA TYR A 31 -21.13 -2.02 6.19
C TYR A 31 -19.97 -1.83 7.16
N ILE A 32 -20.13 -1.02 8.23
CA ILE A 32 -19.07 -0.83 9.24
C ILE A 32 -18.90 -2.10 10.06
N LYS A 33 -19.99 -2.83 10.38
CA LYS A 33 -19.87 -4.15 11.05
C LYS A 33 -19.02 -5.10 10.20
N ARG A 34 -19.27 -5.13 8.89
CA ARG A 34 -18.50 -5.93 7.94
C ARG A 34 -17.05 -5.47 7.86
N LEU A 35 -16.82 -4.15 7.82
CA LEU A 35 -15.48 -3.57 7.82
C LEU A 35 -14.67 -4.02 9.03
N ILE A 36 -15.25 -3.96 10.24
CA ILE A 36 -14.53 -4.38 11.44
C ILE A 36 -14.15 -5.86 11.36
N ILE A 37 -15.06 -6.72 10.89
CA ILE A 37 -14.77 -8.15 10.72
C ILE A 37 -13.60 -8.37 9.74
N LEU A 38 -13.55 -7.61 8.63
CA LEU A 38 -12.43 -7.65 7.69
C LEU A 38 -11.14 -7.17 8.36
N GLN A 39 -11.18 -6.05 9.05
CA GLN A 39 -10.02 -5.46 9.73
C GLN A 39 -9.42 -6.37 10.82
N ILE A 40 -10.22 -7.23 11.45
CA ILE A 40 -9.72 -8.23 12.40
C ILE A 40 -8.81 -9.26 11.72
N ASP A 41 -9.08 -9.64 10.47
CA ASP A 41 -8.19 -10.55 9.73
C ASP A 41 -6.84 -9.91 9.43
N GLU A 42 -6.84 -8.60 9.19
CA GLU A 42 -5.65 -7.84 8.83
C GLU A 42 -4.80 -7.44 10.04
N CYS A 43 -5.35 -7.55 11.24
CA CYS A 43 -4.62 -7.31 12.48
C CYS A 43 -3.62 -8.44 12.77
N LYS A 44 -2.40 -8.08 13.19
CA LYS A 44 -1.44 -9.05 13.72
C LYS A 44 -2.01 -9.77 14.95
N PRO A 45 -2.05 -11.13 14.98
CA PRO A 45 -2.62 -11.89 16.08
C PRO A 45 -2.02 -11.54 17.45
N GLU A 46 -0.72 -11.25 17.49
CA GLU A 46 0.03 -10.90 18.70
C GLU A 46 -0.47 -9.56 19.28
N SER A 47 -0.72 -8.58 18.42
CA SER A 47 -1.24 -7.27 18.81
C SER A 47 -2.65 -7.37 19.40
N LEU A 48 -3.51 -8.22 18.82
CA LEU A 48 -4.86 -8.48 19.35
C LEU A 48 -4.80 -9.21 20.69
N TRP A 49 -3.93 -10.21 20.82
CA TRP A 49 -3.76 -10.95 22.06
C TRP A 49 -3.24 -10.07 23.20
N GLN A 50 -2.23 -9.25 22.95
CA GLN A 50 -1.68 -8.33 23.96
C GLN A 50 -2.73 -7.33 24.45
N LYS A 51 -3.59 -6.83 23.56
CA LYS A 51 -4.52 -5.75 23.87
C LYS A 51 -5.86 -6.23 24.43
N PHE A 52 -6.36 -7.37 23.93
CA PHE A 52 -7.70 -7.87 24.24
C PHE A 52 -7.72 -9.27 24.85
N GLN A 53 -6.58 -9.97 24.88
CA GLN A 53 -6.48 -11.38 25.32
C GLN A 53 -7.43 -12.31 24.53
N LEU A 54 -7.63 -11.99 23.25
CA LEU A 54 -8.50 -12.73 22.33
C LEU A 54 -7.76 -13.01 21.03
N THR A 55 -8.01 -14.20 20.48
CA THR A 55 -7.58 -14.55 19.12
C THR A 55 -8.45 -13.85 18.07
N PRO A 56 -7.97 -13.68 16.82
CA PRO A 56 -8.77 -13.12 15.74
C PRO A 56 -10.12 -13.83 15.56
N LYS A 57 -10.12 -15.16 15.63
CA LYS A 57 -11.33 -15.99 15.52
C LYS A 57 -12.34 -15.75 16.64
N GLN A 58 -11.88 -15.68 17.89
CA GLN A 58 -12.75 -15.39 19.03
C GLN A 58 -13.34 -13.98 18.93
N LEU A 59 -12.51 -13.01 18.55
CA LEU A 59 -12.92 -11.63 18.38
C LEU A 59 -14.01 -11.54 17.30
N LYS A 60 -13.81 -12.11 16.12
CA LYS A 60 -14.85 -12.18 15.07
C LYS A 60 -16.17 -12.78 15.55
N ASN A 61 -16.11 -13.92 16.22
CA ASN A 61 -17.32 -14.57 16.74
C ASN A 61 -18.06 -13.66 17.72
N HIS A 62 -17.34 -12.97 18.61
CA HIS A 62 -17.93 -11.96 19.49
C HIS A 62 -18.59 -10.82 18.69
N PHE A 63 -17.92 -10.32 17.66
CA PHE A 63 -18.45 -9.27 16.78
C PHE A 63 -19.72 -9.67 16.04
N GLU A 64 -19.84 -10.91 15.60
CA GLU A 64 -21.04 -11.37 14.90
C GLU A 64 -22.28 -11.34 15.81
N ILE A 65 -22.12 -11.70 17.08
CA ILE A 65 -23.21 -11.80 18.07
C ILE A 65 -23.47 -10.50 18.83
N PHE A 66 -22.55 -9.53 18.82
CA PHE A 66 -22.70 -8.29 19.59
C PHE A 66 -23.74 -7.33 19.03
N PHE A 67 -24.00 -7.38 17.72
CA PHE A 67 -24.84 -6.43 17.04
C PHE A 67 -26.11 -7.08 16.50
N LYS A 68 -27.25 -6.46 16.78
CA LYS A 68 -28.52 -6.76 16.12
C LYS A 68 -28.55 -6.05 14.77
N GLU A 69 -28.76 -6.82 13.70
CA GLU A 69 -28.83 -6.28 12.34
C GLU A 69 -30.28 -5.97 11.94
N ASN A 70 -30.47 -4.82 11.29
CA ASN A 70 -31.67 -4.50 10.55
C ASN A 70 -31.32 -4.46 9.05
N LYS A 71 -31.58 -5.58 8.35
CA LYS A 71 -31.28 -5.71 6.92
C LYS A 71 -32.09 -4.75 6.04
N GLN A 72 -33.31 -4.39 6.45
CA GLN A 72 -34.17 -3.45 5.71
C GLN A 72 -33.63 -2.02 5.82
N ALA A 73 -33.25 -1.59 7.02
CA ALA A 73 -32.67 -0.27 7.25
C ALA A 73 -31.16 -0.19 6.96
N LYS A 74 -30.53 -1.31 6.56
CA LYS A 74 -29.08 -1.45 6.37
C LYS A 74 -28.26 -0.91 7.56
N SER A 75 -28.74 -1.16 8.78
CA SER A 75 -28.12 -0.69 10.01
C SER A 75 -27.87 -1.81 11.01
N ALA A 76 -26.95 -1.59 11.94
CA ALA A 76 -26.62 -2.47 13.04
C ALA A 76 -26.61 -1.66 14.35
N VAL A 77 -27.05 -2.28 15.44
CA VAL A 77 -27.09 -1.66 16.79
C VAL A 77 -26.51 -2.63 17.80
N LEU A 78 -25.69 -2.14 18.72
CA LEU A 78 -25.14 -2.95 19.80
C LEU A 78 -26.27 -3.46 20.71
N ILE A 79 -26.28 -4.76 20.99
CA ILE A 79 -27.27 -5.36 21.88
C ILE A 79 -26.96 -4.92 23.32
N SER A 80 -27.96 -4.40 24.03
CA SER A 80 -27.82 -3.79 25.36
C SER A 80 -27.22 -4.73 26.42
N SER A 81 -27.46 -6.04 26.32
CA SER A 81 -26.86 -7.05 27.20
C SER A 81 -25.34 -7.15 27.07
N ASN A 82 -24.79 -6.79 25.90
CA ASN A 82 -23.36 -6.91 25.60
C ASN A 82 -22.57 -5.65 25.98
N ILE A 83 -23.25 -4.57 26.39
CA ILE A 83 -22.61 -3.32 26.84
C ILE A 83 -21.69 -3.57 28.04
N ARG A 84 -22.05 -4.48 28.96
CA ARG A 84 -21.23 -4.78 30.15
C ARG A 84 -19.96 -5.55 29.83
N HIS A 85 -19.92 -6.26 28.71
CA HIS A 85 -18.79 -7.09 28.30
C HIS A 85 -17.80 -6.34 27.41
N TYR A 86 -18.11 -5.10 27.01
CA TYR A 86 -17.37 -4.42 25.96
C TYR A 86 -17.04 -2.98 26.33
N SER A 87 -15.74 -2.68 26.44
CA SER A 87 -15.27 -1.30 26.32
C SER A 87 -15.28 -0.96 24.83
N GLY A 88 -16.02 0.07 24.40
CA GLY A 88 -16.04 0.57 23.02
C GLY A 88 -14.63 0.82 22.41
N LEU A 89 -13.60 0.82 23.25
CA LEU A 89 -12.18 0.85 22.94
C LEU A 89 -11.71 -0.21 21.93
N ALA A 90 -12.31 -1.40 21.92
CA ALA A 90 -11.87 -2.44 20.98
C ALA A 90 -12.41 -2.21 19.55
N PHE A 91 -13.63 -1.67 19.40
CA PHE A 91 -14.17 -1.24 18.09
C PHE A 91 -13.37 -0.07 17.54
N ASP A 92 -13.19 0.92 18.40
CA ASP A 92 -12.43 2.12 18.08
C ASP A 92 -11.01 1.74 17.68
N TYR A 93 -10.34 0.85 18.41
CA TYR A 93 -8.98 0.41 18.08
C TYR A 93 -8.87 -0.24 16.70
N ILE A 94 -9.79 -1.15 16.37
CA ILE A 94 -9.75 -1.84 15.07
C ILE A 94 -10.03 -0.86 13.92
N LEU A 95 -10.83 0.18 14.17
CA LEU A 95 -11.14 1.20 13.16
C LEU A 95 -10.17 2.38 13.15
N ASP A 96 -9.36 2.55 14.20
CA ASP A 96 -8.31 3.57 14.29
C ASP A 96 -7.18 3.28 13.30
N THR A 97 -6.93 2.00 13.03
CA THR A 97 -5.96 1.53 12.04
C THR A 97 -6.70 0.83 10.92
N LEU A 98 -6.95 1.52 9.81
CA LEU A 98 -7.42 0.88 8.59
C LEU A 98 -6.23 0.23 7.90
N TYR A 99 -6.11 -1.10 8.04
CA TYR A 99 -5.16 -1.88 7.29
C TYR A 99 -5.59 -1.94 5.82
N CYS A 100 -4.76 -1.40 4.94
CA CYS A 100 -4.84 -1.60 3.50
C CYS A 100 -3.58 -2.33 3.07
N ASN A 101 -3.70 -3.62 2.76
CA ASN A 101 -2.57 -4.41 2.26
C ASN A 101 -2.29 -4.10 0.80
N ALA A 102 -1.04 -4.34 0.40
CA ALA A 102 -0.66 -4.35 -0.99
C ALA A 102 -1.48 -5.38 -1.78
N ALA A 103 -1.70 -5.12 -3.07
CA ALA A 103 -2.35 -6.08 -3.94
C ALA A 103 -1.45 -7.31 -4.20
N PHE A 104 -0.13 -7.13 -4.20
CA PHE A 104 0.85 -8.20 -4.33
C PHE A 104 2.23 -7.75 -3.80
N THR A 105 3.11 -8.72 -3.57
CA THR A 105 4.50 -8.56 -3.12
C THR A 105 5.51 -8.95 -4.21
N ASP A 106 6.80 -8.72 -3.98
CA ASP A 106 7.87 -9.14 -4.89
C ASP A 106 7.99 -10.67 -4.97
N ASP A 107 7.68 -11.38 -3.88
CA ASP A 107 7.56 -12.84 -3.89
C ASP A 107 6.42 -13.32 -4.80
N ASP A 108 5.23 -12.70 -4.70
CA ASP A 108 4.08 -13.04 -5.55
C ASP A 108 4.42 -12.85 -7.02
N LEU A 109 5.00 -11.69 -7.37
CA LEU A 109 5.43 -11.37 -8.73
C LEU A 109 6.40 -12.43 -9.29
N MET A 110 7.41 -12.81 -8.51
CA MET A 110 8.41 -13.78 -8.95
C MET A 110 7.83 -15.19 -9.10
N ASN A 111 6.96 -15.60 -8.18
CA ASN A 111 6.28 -16.89 -8.25
C ASN A 111 5.37 -16.98 -9.48
N ASP A 112 4.59 -15.93 -9.73
CA ASP A 112 3.69 -15.86 -10.89
C ASP A 112 4.48 -15.84 -12.21
N LEU A 113 5.60 -15.10 -12.27
CA LEU A 113 6.46 -15.09 -13.45
C LEU A 113 7.00 -16.50 -13.76
N LEU A 114 7.56 -17.19 -12.77
CA LEU A 114 8.09 -18.56 -12.96
C LEU A 114 6.99 -19.54 -13.36
N ALA A 115 5.79 -19.40 -12.78
CA ALA A 115 4.63 -20.22 -13.11
C ALA A 115 4.17 -19.99 -14.55
N VAL A 116 4.12 -18.73 -15.01
CA VAL A 116 3.75 -18.38 -16.39
C VAL A 116 4.78 -18.93 -17.38
N LEU A 117 6.08 -18.76 -17.12
CA LEU A 117 7.12 -19.29 -18.01
C LEU A 117 7.03 -20.81 -18.15
N SER A 118 6.85 -21.51 -17.03
CA SER A 118 6.70 -22.97 -17.00
C SER A 118 5.45 -23.42 -17.75
N LYS A 119 4.31 -22.76 -17.50
CA LYS A 119 3.02 -23.08 -18.15
C LYS A 119 3.06 -22.91 -19.67
N ASN A 120 3.88 -22.00 -20.16
CA ASN A 120 4.06 -21.74 -21.59
C ASN A 120 5.21 -22.55 -22.21
N ASN A 121 5.78 -23.53 -21.49
CA ASN A 121 6.89 -24.37 -21.95
C ASN A 121 8.10 -23.57 -22.45
N LEU A 122 8.34 -22.40 -21.87
CA LEU A 122 9.55 -21.63 -22.16
C LEU A 122 10.73 -22.27 -21.46
N ILE A 123 11.88 -22.35 -22.14
CA ILE A 123 13.11 -22.89 -21.56
C ILE A 123 13.81 -21.78 -20.79
N PHE A 124 13.92 -21.93 -19.47
CA PHE A 124 14.61 -20.99 -18.60
C PHE A 124 15.27 -21.70 -17.43
N LYS A 125 16.19 -21.02 -16.75
CA LYS A 125 16.79 -21.46 -15.49
C LYS A 125 16.18 -20.63 -14.36
N ALA A 126 15.47 -21.29 -13.45
CA ALA A 126 14.79 -20.61 -12.35
C ALA A 126 15.77 -19.80 -11.48
N ASP A 127 16.92 -20.39 -11.16
CA ASP A 127 17.95 -19.75 -10.32
C ASP A 127 18.50 -18.47 -10.96
N ASP A 128 18.71 -18.46 -12.28
CA ASP A 128 19.21 -17.29 -13.01
C ASP A 128 18.18 -16.14 -12.95
N LEU A 129 16.88 -16.44 -13.03
CA LEU A 129 15.82 -15.43 -12.90
C LEU A 129 15.70 -14.91 -11.48
N VAL A 130 15.75 -15.80 -10.49
CA VAL A 130 15.71 -15.42 -9.06
C VAL A 130 16.90 -14.53 -8.71
N ALA A 131 18.08 -14.81 -9.26
CA ALA A 131 19.27 -13.96 -9.10
C ALA A 131 19.07 -12.54 -9.67
N GLN A 132 18.16 -12.36 -10.63
CA GLN A 132 17.81 -11.06 -11.22
C GLN A 132 16.56 -10.42 -10.61
N ARG A 133 16.03 -10.96 -9.49
CA ARG A 133 14.81 -10.47 -8.82
C ARG A 133 14.76 -8.95 -8.71
N GLY A 134 15.81 -8.33 -8.18
CA GLY A 134 15.81 -6.87 -7.97
C GLY A 134 15.65 -6.07 -9.26
N THR A 135 16.35 -6.46 -10.32
CA THR A 135 16.21 -5.82 -11.64
C THR A 135 14.80 -6.02 -12.20
N ILE A 136 14.25 -7.23 -12.11
CA ILE A 136 12.90 -7.56 -12.60
C ILE A 136 11.85 -6.71 -11.86
N VAL A 137 11.94 -6.68 -10.52
CA VAL A 137 11.05 -5.89 -9.66
C VAL A 137 11.12 -4.42 -10.03
N LEU A 138 12.33 -3.83 -10.16
CA LEU A 138 12.49 -2.44 -10.57
C LEU A 138 11.86 -2.16 -11.95
N CYS A 139 12.06 -3.04 -12.93
CA CYS A 139 11.43 -2.89 -14.24
C CYS A 139 9.90 -2.83 -14.13
N VAL A 140 9.30 -3.71 -13.32
CA VAL A 140 7.84 -3.70 -13.10
C VAL A 140 7.40 -2.43 -12.38
N MET A 141 8.13 -2.00 -11.34
CA MET A 141 7.83 -0.74 -10.64
C MET A 141 7.87 0.46 -11.58
N LEU A 142 8.88 0.54 -12.45
CA LEU A 142 9.01 1.61 -13.44
C LEU A 142 7.89 1.59 -14.48
N LEU A 143 7.46 0.40 -14.94
CA LEU A 143 6.31 0.27 -15.84
C LEU A 143 4.99 0.69 -15.17
N MET A 144 4.88 0.48 -13.86
CA MET A 144 3.72 0.91 -13.10
C MET A 144 3.76 2.40 -12.76
N HIS A 145 4.94 3.01 -12.60
CA HIS A 145 5.07 4.41 -12.26
C HIS A 145 4.36 5.33 -13.27
N GLN A 146 3.52 6.24 -12.77
CA GLN A 146 2.67 7.15 -13.55
C GLN A 146 1.65 6.44 -14.46
N SER A 147 1.45 5.13 -14.29
CA SER A 147 0.36 4.42 -14.95
C SER A 147 -0.97 4.80 -14.31
N GLN A 148 -2.01 4.85 -15.14
CA GLN A 148 -3.38 5.14 -14.71
C GLN A 148 -4.21 3.86 -14.62
N PHE A 149 -5.12 3.82 -13.65
CA PHE A 149 -6.08 2.74 -13.50
C PHE A 149 -7.47 3.28 -13.18
N GLU A 150 -8.49 2.51 -13.52
CA GLU A 150 -9.87 2.81 -13.17
C GLU A 150 -10.19 2.32 -11.76
N PHE A 151 -10.75 3.20 -10.95
CA PHE A 151 -11.17 2.93 -9.58
C PHE A 151 -12.68 3.06 -9.45
N GLY A 152 -13.35 1.93 -9.16
CA GLY A 152 -14.77 1.93 -8.83
C GLY A 152 -15.70 2.40 -9.96
N GLY A 153 -15.27 2.33 -11.23
CA GLY A 153 -16.08 2.69 -12.39
C GLY A 153 -16.20 4.19 -12.68
N VAL A 154 -15.57 5.04 -11.88
CA VAL A 154 -15.85 6.50 -11.88
C VAL A 154 -14.60 7.35 -11.71
N SER A 155 -13.63 6.93 -10.90
CA SER A 155 -12.42 7.71 -10.64
C SER A 155 -11.22 7.13 -11.36
N CYS A 156 -10.35 7.99 -11.89
CA CYS A 156 -9.04 7.59 -12.40
C CYS A 156 -8.00 7.75 -11.29
N GLY A 157 -7.32 6.65 -10.95
CA GLY A 157 -6.18 6.65 -10.05
C GLY A 157 -4.86 6.57 -10.81
N GLU A 158 -3.77 6.87 -10.13
CA GLU A 158 -2.41 6.85 -10.65
C GLU A 158 -1.50 6.06 -9.72
N CYS A 159 -0.57 5.30 -10.28
CA CYS A 159 0.46 4.59 -9.54
C CYS A 159 1.72 5.45 -9.39
N ILE A 160 2.25 5.60 -8.18
CA ILE A 160 3.47 6.37 -7.91
C ILE A 160 4.45 5.51 -7.10
N ILE A 161 5.74 5.54 -7.45
CA ILE A 161 6.78 4.88 -6.66
C ILE A 161 7.00 5.74 -5.41
N TYR A 162 7.14 5.10 -4.26
CA TYR A 162 7.26 5.77 -2.99
C TYR A 162 8.24 5.01 -2.07
N SER A 163 8.78 5.71 -1.08
CA SER A 163 9.57 5.11 0.00
C SER A 163 9.26 5.85 1.30
N PHE A 164 9.10 5.11 2.40
CA PHE A 164 8.92 5.70 3.73
C PHE A 164 10.26 5.84 4.45
N PRO A 165 10.40 6.74 5.44
CA PRO A 165 9.72 8.03 5.48
C PRO A 165 10.10 8.89 4.27
N SER A 166 9.13 9.54 3.64
CA SER A 166 9.37 10.59 2.64
C SER A 166 8.48 11.78 2.96
N GLY A 167 9.02 12.98 2.82
CA GLY A 167 8.33 14.22 3.15
C GLY A 167 8.42 14.64 4.63
N GLU A 168 9.33 14.05 5.42
CA GLU A 168 9.54 14.45 6.82
C GLU A 168 10.00 15.91 6.89
N LEU A 169 9.31 16.70 7.73
CA LEU A 169 9.62 18.10 8.00
C LEU A 169 10.59 18.19 9.18
N ILE A 170 11.71 18.86 8.95
CA ILE A 170 12.77 19.04 9.93
C ILE A 170 12.98 20.53 10.14
N GLU A 171 12.69 20.99 11.35
CA GLU A 171 13.05 22.34 11.79
C GLU A 171 14.56 22.41 11.99
N SER A 172 15.22 23.35 11.32
CA SER A 172 16.66 23.53 11.43
C SER A 172 17.07 24.93 11.02
N GLU A 173 17.92 25.58 11.83
CA GLU A 173 18.54 26.87 11.51
C GLU A 173 19.61 26.76 10.40
N VAL A 174 20.02 25.53 10.06
CA VAL A 174 21.03 25.22 9.04
C VAL A 174 20.53 24.17 8.04
N PRO A 175 21.04 24.15 6.80
CA PRO A 175 20.69 23.11 5.84
C PRO A 175 20.95 21.71 6.41
N VAL A 176 19.88 20.90 6.49
CA VAL A 176 19.94 19.56 7.09
C VAL A 176 20.83 18.66 6.23
N LYS A 177 21.80 18.00 6.87
CA LYS A 177 22.63 17.00 6.17
C LYS A 177 21.79 15.78 5.83
N PHE A 178 21.95 15.34 4.59
CA PHE A 178 21.26 14.19 4.05
C PHE A 178 21.91 12.88 4.55
N ASN A 179 21.15 12.02 5.21
CA ASN A 179 21.57 10.66 5.55
C ASN A 179 20.81 9.69 4.64
N LEU A 180 21.52 9.02 3.74
CA LEU A 180 20.93 8.08 2.78
C LEU A 180 20.18 6.90 3.45
N GLY A 181 20.54 6.54 4.67
CA GLY A 181 19.92 5.45 5.44
C GLY A 181 18.57 5.81 6.05
N ASP A 182 18.08 7.04 5.85
CA ASP A 182 16.80 7.49 6.41
C ASP A 182 15.60 6.90 5.65
N PHE A 183 15.78 6.33 4.45
CA PHE A 183 14.71 5.78 3.61
C PHE A 183 14.69 4.24 3.65
N GLU A 184 13.48 3.68 3.72
CA GLU A 184 13.17 2.26 3.79
C GLU A 184 13.10 1.64 2.37
N THR A 185 12.19 0.68 2.19
CA THR A 185 11.98 -0.01 0.92
C THR A 185 11.23 0.87 -0.08
N LEU A 186 11.32 0.49 -1.35
CA LEU A 186 10.56 1.05 -2.45
C LEU A 186 9.25 0.30 -2.59
N ASP A 187 8.16 1.05 -2.68
CA ASP A 187 6.81 0.52 -2.93
C ASP A 187 6.16 1.26 -4.11
N VAL A 188 5.09 0.70 -4.66
CA VAL A 188 4.18 1.40 -5.58
C VAL A 188 2.87 1.67 -4.86
N MET A 189 2.53 2.95 -4.74
CA MET A 189 1.30 3.44 -4.15
C MET A 189 0.28 3.77 -5.24
N GLY A 190 -0.95 3.33 -5.07
CA GLY A 190 -2.10 3.82 -5.82
C GLY A 190 -2.62 5.10 -5.20
N ILE A 191 -2.66 6.18 -5.96
CA ILE A 191 -3.20 7.47 -5.56
C ILE A 191 -4.52 7.69 -6.28
N VAL A 192 -5.60 7.86 -5.52
CA VAL A 192 -6.94 8.09 -6.06
C VAL A 192 -7.44 9.47 -5.60
N PRO A 193 -7.88 10.34 -6.52
CA PRO A 193 -8.56 11.57 -6.14
C PRO A 193 -9.93 11.22 -5.56
N ALA A 194 -10.24 11.84 -4.44
CA ALA A 194 -11.47 11.68 -3.70
C ALA A 194 -12.10 13.06 -3.47
N THR A 195 -13.43 13.11 -3.51
CA THR A 195 -14.16 14.35 -3.27
C THR A 195 -15.23 14.11 -2.22
N ARG A 196 -15.37 15.08 -1.31
CA ARG A 196 -16.41 15.10 -0.29
C ARG A 196 -17.11 16.46 -0.28
N TYR A 197 -18.38 16.46 0.08
CA TYR A 197 -19.15 17.68 0.31
C TYR A 197 -19.23 17.99 1.81
N GLU A 198 -18.80 19.18 2.20
CA GLU A 198 -18.97 19.74 3.54
C GLU A 198 -20.02 20.86 3.48
N GLY A 199 -21.28 20.47 3.67
CA GLY A 199 -22.42 21.35 3.38
C GLY A 199 -22.56 21.55 1.88
N LEU A 200 -22.43 22.79 1.41
CA LEU A 200 -22.44 23.14 -0.01
C LEU A 200 -21.04 23.22 -0.63
N LYS A 201 -19.98 23.06 0.17
CA LYS A 201 -18.59 23.18 -0.31
C LYS A 201 -18.06 21.82 -0.73
N GLU A 202 -17.56 21.74 -1.96
CA GLU A 202 -16.80 20.60 -2.47
C GLU A 202 -15.34 20.68 -1.96
N VAL A 203 -14.85 19.59 -1.39
CA VAL A 203 -13.48 19.44 -0.89
C VAL A 203 -12.87 18.22 -1.57
N SER A 204 -11.87 18.47 -2.42
CA SER A 204 -11.10 17.43 -3.09
C SER A 204 -9.82 17.12 -2.31
N PHE A 205 -9.47 15.84 -2.24
CA PHE A 205 -8.26 15.34 -1.60
C PHE A 205 -7.75 14.10 -2.35
N LYS A 206 -6.55 13.62 -1.98
CA LYS A 206 -5.98 12.40 -2.54
C LYS A 206 -5.88 11.35 -1.43
N THR A 207 -6.24 10.11 -1.75
CA THR A 207 -6.00 8.94 -0.89
C THR A 207 -4.94 8.07 -1.52
N SER A 208 -4.03 7.54 -0.72
CA SER A 208 -2.99 6.62 -1.17
C SER A 208 -3.13 5.26 -0.48
N TYR A 209 -2.87 4.19 -1.22
CA TYR A 209 -2.80 2.81 -0.69
C TYR A 209 -1.68 2.04 -1.39
N PRO A 210 -1.05 1.06 -0.71
CA PRO A 210 -0.05 0.23 -1.36
C PRO A 210 -0.70 -0.65 -2.45
N ILE A 211 -0.09 -0.70 -3.63
CA ILE A 211 -0.44 -1.64 -4.69
C ILE A 211 0.59 -2.76 -4.74
N PHE A 212 1.87 -2.40 -4.72
CA PHE A 212 2.98 -3.33 -4.83
C PHE A 212 4.02 -2.98 -3.77
N THR A 213 4.25 -3.89 -2.82
CA THR A 213 5.30 -3.71 -1.79
C THR A 213 6.51 -4.56 -2.12
N THR A 214 7.70 -4.04 -1.89
CA THR A 214 8.95 -4.75 -2.21
C THR A 214 9.94 -4.75 -1.06
N ASN A 215 10.95 -5.61 -1.14
CA ASN A 215 12.09 -5.60 -0.24
C ASN A 215 13.29 -4.79 -0.77
N LEU A 216 13.09 -3.99 -1.83
CA LEU A 216 14.17 -3.21 -2.43
C LEU A 216 14.42 -1.94 -1.64
N LEU A 217 15.57 -1.86 -0.97
CA LEU A 217 15.97 -0.65 -0.26
C LEU A 217 16.17 0.51 -1.25
N ALA A 218 15.63 1.68 -0.91
CA ALA A 218 15.76 2.86 -1.76
C ALA A 218 17.23 3.25 -1.97
N ILE A 219 18.04 3.20 -0.91
CA ILE A 219 19.48 3.53 -0.96
C ILE A 219 20.28 2.68 -1.95
N ASP A 220 19.92 1.41 -2.12
CA ASP A 220 20.66 0.48 -2.97
C ASP A 220 20.23 0.56 -4.44
N ASN A 221 19.02 1.06 -4.69
CA ASN A 221 18.36 0.97 -5.99
C ASN A 221 18.08 2.32 -6.65
N CYS A 222 18.16 3.43 -5.89
CA CYS A 222 17.97 4.78 -6.41
C CYS A 222 19.32 5.48 -6.67
N ASP A 223 19.35 6.34 -7.68
CA ASP A 223 20.49 7.24 -7.86
C ASP A 223 20.53 8.29 -6.77
N THR A 224 21.73 8.69 -6.32
CA THR A 224 21.90 9.70 -5.27
C THR A 224 21.26 11.05 -5.65
N SER A 225 21.15 11.36 -6.94
CA SER A 225 20.49 12.57 -7.44
C SER A 225 18.98 12.59 -7.20
N LEU A 226 18.34 11.44 -6.98
CA LEU A 226 16.92 11.38 -6.65
C LEU A 226 16.65 11.85 -5.22
N PHE A 227 17.65 11.87 -4.35
CA PHE A 227 17.46 12.24 -2.96
C PHE A 227 17.65 13.73 -2.75
N VAL A 228 16.58 14.41 -2.30
CA VAL A 228 16.55 15.87 -2.21
C VAL A 228 16.24 16.35 -0.80
N VAL A 229 16.87 17.46 -0.43
CA VAL A 229 16.55 18.27 0.75
C VAL A 229 16.15 19.65 0.25
N GLU A 230 14.91 20.04 0.48
CA GLU A 230 14.36 21.32 0.02
C GLU A 230 13.81 22.10 1.21
N GLU A 231 14.00 23.42 1.22
CA GLU A 231 13.35 24.29 2.19
C GLU A 231 11.85 24.40 1.85
N VAL A 232 11.01 24.38 2.88
CA VAL A 232 9.55 24.44 2.73
C VAL A 232 9.16 25.90 2.57
N PRO A 233 8.66 26.33 1.39
CA PRO A 233 8.42 27.74 1.11
C PRO A 233 7.45 28.41 2.09
N GLU A 234 6.47 27.65 2.59
CA GLU A 234 5.46 28.13 3.52
C GLU A 234 5.97 28.26 4.96
N GLN A 235 7.13 27.67 5.28
CA GLN A 235 7.71 27.62 6.63
C GLN A 235 9.24 27.80 6.57
N PRO A 236 9.72 29.06 6.51
CA PRO A 236 11.17 29.34 6.51
C PRO A 236 11.86 28.68 7.71
N GLY A 237 13.02 28.06 7.49
CA GLY A 237 13.73 27.27 8.51
C GLY A 237 13.24 25.84 8.69
N PHE A 238 12.26 25.38 7.88
CA PHE A 238 11.87 23.98 7.79
C PHE A 238 12.38 23.37 6.48
N TYR A 239 12.98 22.20 6.57
CA TYR A 239 13.46 21.43 5.44
C TYR A 239 12.66 20.13 5.29
N ARG A 240 12.47 19.71 4.05
CA ARG A 240 11.84 18.44 3.69
C ARG A 240 12.86 17.51 3.07
N LYS A 241 12.99 16.30 3.61
CA LYS A 241 13.72 15.19 2.97
C LYS A 241 12.74 14.35 2.15
N ARG A 242 13.04 14.11 0.88
CA ARG A 242 12.26 13.19 0.04
C ARG A 242 13.09 12.56 -1.06
N ILE A 243 12.54 11.52 -1.68
CA ILE A 243 13.02 11.00 -2.97
C ILE A 243 12.15 11.63 -4.07
N ALA A 244 12.80 12.25 -5.05
CA ALA A 244 12.18 12.92 -6.19
C ALA A 244 11.80 11.90 -7.27
N PHE A 245 10.64 11.27 -7.09
CA PHE A 245 9.98 10.42 -8.09
C PHE A 245 9.09 11.20 -9.07
N ASP A 246 9.12 12.53 -9.02
CA ASP A 246 8.38 13.46 -9.89
C ASP A 246 9.16 13.83 -11.17
N GLN A 247 10.32 13.23 -11.37
CA GLN A 247 11.17 13.42 -12.55
C GLN A 247 11.28 12.11 -13.37
N PRO A 248 11.75 12.17 -14.63
CA PRO A 248 11.97 10.97 -15.42
C PRO A 248 12.88 9.98 -14.70
N LEU A 249 12.34 8.78 -14.44
CA LEU A 249 13.07 7.70 -13.78
C LEU A 249 13.73 6.78 -14.81
N GLY A 250 14.89 6.25 -14.45
CA GLY A 250 15.63 5.30 -15.27
C GLY A 250 16.36 4.28 -14.42
N LEU A 251 16.69 3.13 -15.02
CA LEU A 251 17.54 2.16 -14.38
C LEU A 251 18.97 2.68 -14.35
N LYS A 252 19.62 2.58 -13.19
CA LYS A 252 21.06 2.80 -13.10
C LYS A 252 21.75 1.81 -14.03
N ASN A 253 22.65 2.29 -14.87
CA ASN A 253 23.29 1.57 -15.99
C ASN A 253 24.25 0.43 -15.55
N SER A 254 24.00 -0.23 -14.42
CA SER A 254 24.91 -1.22 -13.82
C SER A 254 24.13 -2.40 -13.26
N LYS A 255 24.07 -3.51 -14.02
CA LYS A 255 23.94 -4.93 -13.59
C LYS A 255 23.39 -5.86 -14.68
N LEU A 256 23.03 -5.36 -15.86
CA LEU A 256 22.84 -6.22 -17.03
C LEU A 256 24.21 -6.69 -17.51
N ALA A 257 24.74 -7.75 -16.90
CA ALA A 257 25.76 -8.54 -17.55
C ALA A 257 25.23 -8.94 -18.94
N PRO A 258 26.03 -8.83 -20.02
CA PRO A 258 25.58 -9.31 -21.31
C PRO A 258 25.23 -10.79 -21.15
N LEU A 259 23.96 -11.12 -21.39
CA LEU A 259 23.55 -12.49 -21.70
C LEU A 259 24.29 -12.85 -22.99
N HIS A 260 25.53 -13.33 -22.88
CA HIS A 260 26.24 -13.88 -24.03
C HIS A 260 25.48 -15.13 -24.50
N PRO A 261 24.94 -15.16 -25.72
CA PRO A 261 24.83 -16.44 -26.39
C PRO A 261 26.26 -16.85 -26.72
N GLN A 262 26.76 -17.93 -26.10
CA GLN A 262 27.90 -18.64 -26.67
C GLN A 262 27.49 -19.11 -28.06
N THR A 263 27.77 -18.28 -29.06
CA THR A 263 27.67 -18.68 -30.45
C THR A 263 28.95 -19.48 -30.69
N LYS A 264 28.84 -20.81 -30.73
CA LYS A 264 29.92 -21.64 -31.24
C LYS A 264 30.16 -21.19 -32.68
N GLU A 265 31.36 -20.69 -32.95
CA GLU A 265 31.86 -20.52 -34.31
C GLU A 265 31.67 -21.84 -35.04
N ILE A 266 30.89 -21.81 -36.11
CA ILE A 266 30.83 -22.90 -37.08
C ILE A 266 32.03 -22.67 -37.99
N ASP A 267 33.05 -23.50 -37.85
CA ASP A 267 34.19 -23.55 -38.75
C ASP A 267 33.71 -23.65 -40.20
N THR A 268 34.01 -22.62 -40.98
CA THR A 268 33.80 -22.61 -42.42
C THR A 268 34.72 -23.63 -43.08
N ILE A 269 34.13 -24.61 -43.76
CA ILE A 269 34.82 -25.56 -44.64
C ILE A 269 35.36 -24.78 -45.86
N PRO A 270 36.65 -24.88 -46.22
CA PRO A 270 37.19 -24.22 -47.39
C PRO A 270 36.74 -24.95 -48.65
N THR A 271 36.25 -24.18 -49.62
CA THR A 271 35.86 -24.63 -50.96
C THR A 271 37.13 -24.94 -51.77
N GLN A 272 37.18 -26.12 -52.40
CA GLN A 272 38.00 -26.42 -53.57
C GLN A 272 37.09 -26.62 -54.77
#